data_AF-Q16GD2-F1
#
_entry.id   AF-Q16GD2-F1
#
_cell.length_a   1.000
_cell.length_b   1.000
_cell.length_c   1.000
_cell.angle_alpha   90.00
_cell.angle_beta   90.00
_cell.angle_gamma   90.00
#
_symmetry.space_group_name_H-M   'P 1'
#
loop_
_entity.id
_entity.type
_entity.pdbx_description
1 polymer ?
#
loop_
_entity_poly.entity_id
_entity_poly.type
_entity_poly.pdbx_seq_one_letter_code
_entity_poly.pdbx_strand_id
1 'polypeptide(L)' 'MKSIIVISALVLVCTYGAPQGPDVEPIPIIRQEQEVNPDGSYRWSYETGNGITAEEQGFLKNAGSEQEAQVGIV' A
#
# COMPACT_ATOMS: atom_id res chain seq x y z
N MET A 1 34.58 0.50 39.59
CA MET A 1 35.34 -0.04 38.43
C MET A 1 34.58 -1.17 37.74
N LYS A 2 34.31 -2.32 38.38
CA LYS A 2 33.57 -3.44 37.76
C LYS A 2 32.12 -3.07 37.34
N SER A 3 31.40 -2.34 38.19
CA SER A 3 30.00 -1.94 37.91
C SER A 3 29.85 -0.96 36.74
N ILE A 4 30.88 -0.16 36.45
CA ILE A 4 30.87 0.78 35.31
C ILE A 4 30.97 0.02 33.98
N ILE A 5 31.76 -1.05 33.95
CA ILE A 5 31.92 -1.92 32.78
C ILE A 5 30.59 -2.64 32.48
N VAL A 6 29.89 -3.11 33.52
CA VAL A 6 28.59 -3.78 33.36
C VAL A 6 27.53 -2.82 32.82
N ILE A 7 27.47 -1.58 33.33
CA ILE A 7 26.52 -0.57 32.85
C ILE A 7 26.82 -0.17 31.41
N SER A 8 28.10 0.01 31.05
CA SER A 8 28.50 0.33 29.67
C SER A 8 28.15 -0.79 28.69
N ALA A 9 28.35 -2.06 29.09
CA ALA A 9 27.96 -3.21 28.27
C ALA A 9 26.44 -3.30 28.10
N LEU A 10 25.67 -2.98 29.15
CA LEU A 10 24.20 -3.00 29.11
C LEU A 10 23.64 -1.93 28.16
N VAL A 11 24.21 -0.71 28.20
CA VAL A 11 23.79 0.41 27.34
C VAL A 11 24.09 0.12 25.87
N LEU A 12 25.23 -0.49 25.55
CA LEU A 12 25.55 -0.91 24.18
C LEU A 12 24.53 -1.92 23.65
N VAL A 13 24.15 -2.94 24.43
CA VAL A 13 23.15 -3.95 24.04
C VAL A 13 21.78 -3.33 23.78
N CYS A 14 21.37 -2.32 24.55
CA CYS A 14 20.08 -1.65 24.36
C CYS A 14 19.94 -0.87 23.04
N THR A 15 21.05 -0.53 22.37
CA THR A 15 21.01 0.30 21.14
C THR A 15 20.90 -0.50 19.84
N TYR A 16 21.02 -1.83 19.87
CA TYR A 16 20.98 -2.68 18.68
C TYR A 16 19.56 -2.99 18.15
N GLY A 17 18.52 -2.45 18.78
CA GLY A 17 17.12 -2.67 18.37
C GLY A 17 16.58 -1.66 17.34
N ALA A 18 17.35 -0.65 16.94
CA ALA A 18 16.89 0.32 15.95
C ALA A 18 16.88 -0.30 14.55
N PRO A 19 15.83 -0.07 13.73
CA PRO A 19 15.83 -0.51 12.34
C PRO A 19 17.01 0.15 11.59
N GLN A 20 17.98 -0.66 11.15
CA GLN A 20 19.16 -0.22 10.39
C GLN A 20 18.94 -0.31 8.86
N GLY A 21 17.69 -0.29 8.42
CA GLY A 21 17.37 -0.33 7.00
C GLY A 21 17.78 0.97 6.32
N PRO A 22 18.07 0.96 5.00
CA PRO A 22 18.16 2.19 4.25
C PRO A 22 16.90 3.03 4.49
N ASP A 23 17.06 4.34 4.74
CA ASP A 23 15.98 5.32 4.71
C ASP A 23 15.46 5.38 3.26
N VAL A 24 14.62 4.42 2.89
CA VAL A 24 13.90 4.46 1.62
C VAL A 24 12.76 5.43 1.84
N GLU A 25 12.86 6.62 1.26
CA GLU A 25 11.74 7.56 1.23
C GLU A 25 10.51 6.86 0.63
N PRO A 26 9.35 6.89 1.31
CA PRO A 26 8.14 6.28 0.78
C PRO A 26 7.78 6.92 -0.57
N ILE A 27 7.56 6.08 -1.58
CA ILE A 27 7.12 6.55 -2.89
C ILE A 27 5.66 7.04 -2.76
N PRO A 28 5.37 8.33 -3.01
CA PRO A 28 4.02 8.85 -2.83
C PRO A 28 3.08 8.40 -3.95
N ILE A 29 1.78 8.37 -3.68
CA ILE A 29 0.75 8.31 -4.73
C ILE A 29 0.46 9.76 -5.15
N ILE A 30 0.62 10.07 -6.43
CA ILE A 30 0.41 11.41 -6.96
C ILE A 30 -0.97 11.59 -7.59
N ARG A 31 -1.60 10.48 -8.03
CA ARG A 31 -2.97 10.47 -8.54
C ARG A 31 -3.67 9.19 -8.13
N GLN A 32 -4.92 9.31 -7.70
CA GLN A 32 -5.79 8.18 -7.41
C GLN A 32 -7.21 8.56 -7.81
N GLU A 33 -7.82 7.74 -8.66
CA GLU A 33 -9.19 7.90 -9.10
C GLU A 33 -9.97 6.63 -8.80
N GLN A 34 -11.15 6.81 -8.23
CA GLN A 34 -12.09 5.73 -7.96
C GLN A 34 -13.47 6.26 -8.28
N GLU A 35 -14.09 5.67 -9.29
CA GLU A 35 -15.42 6.00 -9.76
C GLU A 35 -16.27 4.75 -9.68
N VAL A 36 -17.37 4.83 -8.95
CA VAL A 36 -18.35 3.74 -8.82
C VAL A 36 -19.69 4.33 -9.20
N ASN A 37 -20.26 3.83 -10.28
CA ASN A 37 -21.49 4.34 -10.83
C ASN A 37 -22.68 3.51 -10.34
N PRO A 38 -23.88 4.12 -10.21
CA PRO A 38 -25.10 3.42 -9.82
C PRO A 38 -25.54 2.33 -10.81
N ASP A 39 -25.04 2.38 -12.05
CA ASP A 39 -25.30 1.38 -13.10
C ASP A 39 -24.45 0.10 -12.96
N GLY A 40 -23.58 0.03 -11.93
CA GLY A 40 -22.68 -1.10 -11.69
C GLY A 40 -21.40 -1.04 -12.51
N SER A 41 -21.14 0.03 -13.25
CA SER A 41 -19.82 0.31 -13.80
C SER A 41 -18.89 0.87 -12.72
N TYR A 42 -17.62 0.49 -12.80
CA TYR A 42 -16.57 1.04 -11.95
C TYR A 42 -15.30 1.31 -12.75
N ARG A 43 -14.55 2.30 -12.29
CA ARG A 43 -13.21 2.63 -12.77
C ARG A 43 -12.32 2.88 -11.57
N TRP A 44 -11.13 2.33 -11.63
CA TRP A 44 -10.09 2.59 -10.66
C TRP A 44 -8.77 2.87 -11.37
N SER A 45 -8.04 3.89 -10.94
CA SER A 45 -6.68 4.11 -11.41
C SER A 45 -5.80 4.74 -10.33
N TYR A 46 -4.50 4.46 -10.37
CA TYR A 46 -3.52 5.11 -9.50
C TYR A 46 -2.20 5.35 -10.21
N GLU A 47 -1.48 6.35 -9.74
CA GLU A 47 -0.16 6.75 -10.22
C GLU A 47 0.74 7.07 -9.03
N THR A 48 1.93 6.49 -9.00
CA THR A 48 2.95 6.71 -7.98
C THR A 48 4.02 7.70 -8.45
N GLY A 49 4.72 8.33 -7.52
CA GLY A 49 5.79 9.30 -7.80
C GLY A 49 7.01 8.72 -8.52
N ASN A 50 7.14 7.39 -8.60
CA ASN A 50 8.13 6.70 -9.42
C ASN A 50 7.60 6.23 -10.79
N GLY A 51 6.42 6.68 -11.20
CA GLY A 51 5.83 6.41 -12.52
C GLY A 51 5.14 5.07 -12.67
N ILE A 52 4.80 4.36 -11.57
CA ILE A 52 3.95 3.17 -11.64
C ILE A 52 2.52 3.64 -11.81
N THR A 53 1.92 3.26 -12.92
CA THR A 53 0.51 3.52 -13.23
C THR A 53 -0.24 2.20 -13.34
N ALA A 54 -1.42 2.11 -12.76
CA ALA A 54 -2.37 1.06 -13.08
C ALA A 54 -3.77 1.64 -13.27
N GLU A 55 -4.54 1.01 -14.16
CA GLU A 55 -5.94 1.31 -14.39
C GLU A 55 -6.72 0.00 -14.53
N GLU A 56 -7.95 0.03 -14.05
CA GLU A 56 -8.92 -1.06 -14.18
C GLU A 56 -10.30 -0.43 -14.43
N GLN A 57 -11.06 -1.01 -15.36
CA GLN A 57 -12.47 -0.66 -15.55
C GLN A 57 -13.30 -1.92 -15.72
N GLY A 58 -14.51 -1.88 -15.18
CA GLY A 58 -15.42 -3.01 -15.27
C GLY A 58 -16.86 -2.58 -15.18
N PHE A 59 -17.75 -3.52 -15.48
CA PHE A 59 -19.19 -3.33 -15.30
C PHE A 59 -19.84 -4.64 -14.90
N LEU A 60 -20.88 -4.54 -14.08
CA LEU A 60 -21.71 -5.69 -13.73
C LEU A 60 -22.66 -6.02 -14.89
N LYS A 61 -22.63 -7.26 -15.38
CA LYS A 61 -23.70 -7.79 -16.25
C LYS A 61 -24.80 -8.39 -15.36
N ASN A 62 -26.05 -8.00 -15.62
CA ASN A 62 -27.26 -8.47 -14.95
C ASN A 62 -27.40 -8.12 -13.45
N ALA A 63 -27.09 -6.87 -13.05
CA ALA A 63 -27.33 -6.39 -11.70
C ALA A 63 -28.81 -6.57 -11.28
N GLY A 64 -29.06 -7.29 -10.18
CA GLY A 64 -30.38 -7.58 -9.62
C GLY A 64 -31.01 -8.92 -10.04
N SER A 65 -30.25 -9.86 -10.61
CA SER A 65 -30.75 -11.19 -11.03
C SER A 65 -29.95 -12.34 -10.42
N GLU A 66 -30.46 -13.57 -10.42
CA GLU A 66 -29.70 -14.75 -9.94
C GLU A 66 -28.41 -15.05 -10.75
N GLN A 67 -28.16 -14.33 -11.85
CA GLN A 67 -26.99 -14.48 -12.73
C GLN A 67 -26.11 -13.22 -12.79
N GLU A 68 -25.91 -12.52 -11.66
CA GLU A 68 -24.95 -11.41 -11.58
C GLU A 68 -23.54 -11.92 -11.89
N ALA A 69 -22.87 -11.31 -12.87
CA ALA A 69 -21.49 -11.63 -13.22
C ALA A 69 -20.68 -10.35 -13.41
N GLN A 70 -19.54 -10.26 -12.72
CA GLN A 70 -18.57 -9.19 -12.90
C GLN A 70 -17.74 -9.46 -14.15
N VAL A 71 -17.78 -8.54 -15.13
CA VAL A 71 -16.90 -8.59 -16.29
C VAL A 71 -15.79 -7.56 -16.07
N GLY A 72 -14.61 -8.03 -15.67
CA GLY A 72 -13.40 -7.21 -15.64
C GLY A 72 -12.83 -7.10 -17.05
N ILE A 73 -12.57 -5.87 -17.52
CA ILE A 73 -11.84 -5.60 -18.76
C ILE A 73 -10.56 -4.88 -18.36
N VAL A 74 -9.43 -5.57 -18.55
CA VAL A 74 -8.08 -5.03 -18.38
C VAL A 74 -7.68 -4.15 -19.55
#